data_AF-A0A929PJZ9-F1
#
_entry.id   AF-A0A929PJZ9-F1
#
_cell.length_a   1.000
_cell.length_b   1.000
_cell.length_c   1.000
_cell.angle_alpha   90.00
_cell.angle_beta   90.00
_cell.angle_gamma   90.00
#
_symmetry.space_group_name_H-M   'P 1'
#
loop_
_entity.id
_entity.type
_entity.pdbx_description
1 polymer ?
#
loop_
_entity_poly.entity_id
_entity_poly.type
_entity_poly.pdbx_seq_one_letter_code
_entity_poly.pdbx_strand_id
1 'polypeptide(L)'
;MDSNGNIIVHWHSPSSDQDLIAYHVYWSRDSEFPQDNRNRVSTYPTTLSYTIEGLEPGKWYISVQGLFLNTYKTFTDTTQKREGGPWSETVTVTIPRNKEETSTANLLTYNDETNGFTISYPQQWEEIPRQYWEGMQTEEGEIVTAFWSPYPHKLNFIVWKEELSSQMSLQNYYEGKKEKVKERALMLNNYAFISAEDLAIDGIPAKKDIFTHSTPDGRPAKSMYVYMVKNQTAWAITFSGEPASFDEFKSTIDAIISSFSLQE
;
A
#
# COMPACT_ATOMS: atom_id res chain seq x y z
N MET A 1 5.37 -32.55 3.07
CA MET A 1 4.38 -32.09 4.05
C MET A 1 4.72 -32.74 5.38
N ASP A 2 4.70 -32.00 6.47
CA ASP A 2 4.73 -32.59 7.81
C ASP A 2 3.31 -33.02 8.24
N SER A 3 3.14 -33.44 9.50
CA SER A 3 1.83 -33.79 10.07
C SER A 3 0.87 -32.60 10.23
N ASN A 4 1.34 -31.38 10.00
CA ASN A 4 0.67 -30.13 10.36
C ASN A 4 0.15 -29.37 9.12
N GLY A 5 0.32 -29.95 7.93
CA GLY A 5 -0.09 -29.36 6.65
C GLY A 5 0.95 -28.44 6.01
N ASN A 6 2.18 -28.37 6.56
CA ASN A 6 3.19 -27.44 6.09
C ASN A 6 3.89 -27.96 4.83
N ILE A 7 3.95 -27.16 3.76
CA ILE A 7 4.74 -27.47 2.55
C ILE A 7 6.07 -26.73 2.61
N ILE A 8 7.14 -27.47 2.87
CA ILE A 8 8.51 -26.97 2.71
C ILE A 8 8.85 -27.02 1.21
N VAL A 9 9.15 -25.87 0.64
CA VAL A 9 9.60 -25.67 -0.74
C VAL A 9 11.10 -25.49 -0.72
N HIS A 10 11.82 -26.20 -1.58
CA HIS A 10 13.25 -26.03 -1.81
C HIS A 10 13.50 -25.67 -3.28
N TRP A 11 14.52 -24.86 -3.54
CA TRP A 11 14.98 -24.53 -4.89
C TRP A 11 16.50 -24.40 -4.92
N HIS A 12 17.05 -24.01 -6.07
CA HIS A 12 18.49 -23.77 -6.25
C HIS A 12 18.72 -22.35 -6.75
N SER A 13 19.82 -21.71 -6.36
CA SER A 13 20.22 -20.43 -6.99
C SER A 13 20.79 -20.70 -8.38
N PRO A 14 20.46 -19.88 -9.39
CA PRO A 14 21.26 -19.81 -10.60
C PRO A 14 22.74 -19.57 -10.30
N SER A 15 23.62 -20.11 -11.14
CA SER A 15 25.07 -20.16 -10.88
C SER A 15 25.84 -18.88 -11.25
N SER A 16 25.15 -17.75 -11.46
CA SER A 16 25.75 -16.48 -11.92
C SER A 16 25.08 -15.24 -11.31
N ASP A 17 24.66 -15.34 -10.06
CA ASP A 17 23.82 -14.36 -9.36
C ASP A 17 24.63 -13.25 -8.66
N GLN A 18 25.21 -12.31 -9.41
CA GLN A 18 25.77 -11.09 -8.80
C GLN A 18 24.71 -10.02 -8.47
N ASP A 19 23.54 -10.10 -9.12
CA ASP A 19 22.46 -9.11 -9.01
C ASP A 19 21.23 -9.61 -8.22
N LEU A 20 21.20 -10.86 -7.75
CA LEU A 20 20.04 -11.42 -7.04
C LEU A 20 19.95 -10.82 -5.63
N ILE A 21 18.85 -10.10 -5.35
CA ILE A 21 18.58 -9.52 -4.03
C ILE A 21 17.90 -10.54 -3.12
N ALA A 22 16.92 -11.27 -3.65
CA ALA A 22 15.95 -12.00 -2.87
C ALA A 22 15.13 -12.97 -3.74
N TYR A 23 14.35 -13.83 -3.10
CA TYR A 23 13.28 -14.58 -3.75
C TYR A 23 11.89 -14.00 -3.43
N HIS A 24 10.92 -14.36 -4.25
CA HIS A 24 9.50 -14.34 -3.92
C HIS A 24 8.95 -15.75 -4.06
N VAL A 25 8.29 -16.25 -3.01
CA VAL A 25 7.57 -17.53 -3.07
C VAL A 25 6.11 -17.24 -3.27
N TYR A 26 5.56 -17.81 -4.34
CA TYR A 26 4.15 -17.72 -4.68
C TYR A 26 3.51 -19.10 -4.63
N TRP A 27 2.24 -19.10 -4.27
CA TRP A 27 1.41 -20.29 -4.23
C TRP A 27 0.03 -19.93 -4.78
N SER A 28 -0.67 -20.90 -5.34
CA SER A 28 -1.92 -20.60 -5.99
C SER A 28 -2.88 -21.76 -6.03
N ARG A 29 -4.02 -21.35 -6.51
CA ARG A 29 -5.23 -22.07 -6.71
C ARG A 29 -5.05 -22.86 -8.01
N ASP A 30 -4.81 -22.15 -9.11
CA ASP A 30 -4.80 -22.68 -10.46
C ASP A 30 -3.36 -22.90 -11.00
N SER A 31 -3.19 -23.71 -12.06
CA SER A 31 -1.86 -24.07 -12.62
C SER A 31 -1.14 -22.89 -13.26
N GLU A 32 -1.90 -22.07 -13.97
CA GLU A 32 -1.41 -20.99 -14.82
C GLU A 32 -1.65 -19.66 -14.10
N PHE A 33 -0.99 -19.49 -12.96
CA PHE A 33 -1.21 -18.34 -12.10
C PHE A 33 -0.11 -17.27 -12.25
N PRO A 34 -0.47 -15.98 -12.26
CA PRO A 34 0.53 -14.92 -12.27
C PRO A 34 1.32 -14.89 -10.96
N GLN A 35 2.64 -14.72 -11.07
CA GLN A 35 3.57 -14.47 -9.97
C GLN A 35 3.42 -13.03 -9.42
N ASP A 36 2.19 -12.65 -9.05
CA ASP A 36 1.85 -11.34 -8.48
C ASP A 36 1.60 -11.41 -6.96
N ASN A 37 1.64 -10.24 -6.32
CA ASN A 37 1.54 -10.09 -4.88
C ASN A 37 0.31 -10.79 -4.25
N ARG A 38 -0.83 -10.92 -4.96
CA ARG A 38 -2.06 -11.62 -4.50
C ARG A 38 -1.88 -13.12 -4.25
N ASN A 39 -0.76 -13.67 -4.72
CA ASN A 39 -0.34 -15.07 -4.63
C ASN A 39 0.98 -15.23 -3.84
N ARG A 40 1.58 -14.13 -3.35
CA ARG A 40 2.92 -14.13 -2.73
C ARG A 40 2.83 -14.38 -1.23
N VAL A 41 3.30 -15.53 -0.76
CA VAL A 41 3.39 -15.87 0.68
C VAL A 41 4.67 -15.36 1.33
N SER A 42 5.74 -15.19 0.55
CA SER A 42 7.02 -14.73 1.08
C SER A 42 7.54 -13.51 0.33
N THR A 43 7.75 -12.42 1.07
CA THR A 43 8.65 -11.32 0.67
C THR A 43 10.02 -11.57 1.26
N TYR A 44 10.98 -11.88 0.39
CA TYR A 44 12.42 -11.85 0.64
C TYR A 44 13.01 -12.93 1.58
N PRO A 45 12.73 -14.24 1.40
CA PRO A 45 13.67 -15.25 1.87
C PRO A 45 14.95 -15.16 1.03
N THR A 46 16.09 -15.01 1.69
CA THR A 46 17.42 -15.15 1.07
C THR A 46 17.92 -16.60 1.10
N THR A 47 17.24 -17.47 1.84
CA THR A 47 17.47 -18.92 1.87
C THR A 47 16.83 -19.61 0.66
N LEU A 48 17.48 -20.67 0.15
CA LEU A 48 16.99 -21.52 -0.95
C LEU A 48 15.86 -22.49 -0.53
N SER A 49 15.08 -22.09 0.47
CA SER A 49 13.96 -22.85 1.02
C SER A 49 13.00 -21.94 1.78
N TYR A 50 11.72 -22.30 1.75
CA TYR A 50 10.66 -21.60 2.50
C TYR A 50 9.54 -22.58 2.87
N THR A 51 9.05 -22.50 4.10
CA THR A 51 7.89 -23.27 4.57
C THR A 51 6.63 -22.45 4.36
N ILE A 52 5.68 -22.99 3.59
CA ILE A 52 4.32 -22.44 3.50
C ILE A 52 3.46 -23.23 4.49
N GLU A 53 3.03 -22.56 5.55
CA GLU A 53 2.31 -23.16 6.68
C GLU A 53 0.79 -23.07 6.52
N GLY A 54 0.06 -24.00 7.14
CA GLY A 54 -1.41 -23.94 7.23
C GLY A 54 -2.16 -24.16 5.90
N LEU A 55 -1.67 -25.04 5.02
CA LEU A 55 -2.37 -25.33 3.76
C LEU A 55 -3.48 -26.37 3.95
N GLU A 56 -4.71 -26.00 3.62
CA GLU A 56 -5.89 -26.88 3.72
C GLU A 56 -5.76 -28.16 2.86
N PRO A 57 -6.40 -29.27 3.27
CA PRO A 57 -6.42 -30.51 2.50
C PRO A 57 -6.92 -30.29 1.07
N GLY A 58 -6.23 -30.94 0.16
CA GLY A 58 -6.24 -30.55 -1.23
C GLY A 58 -4.81 -30.32 -1.67
N LYS A 59 -4.60 -29.17 -2.29
CA LYS A 59 -3.86 -29.12 -3.54
C LYS A 59 -3.59 -27.63 -3.88
N TRP A 60 -2.36 -27.07 -3.88
CA TRP A 60 -2.11 -25.63 -4.14
C TRP A 60 -0.74 -25.38 -4.85
N TYR A 61 -0.71 -24.85 -6.09
CA TYR A 61 0.43 -24.84 -7.04
C TYR A 61 1.51 -23.86 -6.58
N ILE A 62 2.80 -24.22 -6.67
CA ILE A 62 3.89 -23.40 -6.12
C ILE A 62 4.86 -22.96 -7.21
N SER A 63 5.29 -21.70 -7.13
CA SER A 63 6.21 -21.07 -8.07
C SER A 63 7.13 -20.08 -7.34
N VAL A 64 8.41 -20.02 -7.72
CA VAL A 64 9.42 -19.19 -7.05
C VAL A 64 10.12 -18.31 -8.07
N GLN A 65 10.18 -17.01 -7.80
CA GLN A 65 10.82 -16.01 -8.66
C GLN A 65 12.06 -15.43 -7.98
N GLY A 66 13.16 -15.29 -8.72
CA GLY A 66 14.31 -14.49 -8.28
C GLY A 66 14.09 -13.00 -8.59
N LEU A 67 14.31 -12.14 -7.59
CA LEU A 67 14.30 -10.69 -7.73
C LEU A 67 15.72 -10.17 -7.93
N PHE A 68 15.99 -9.57 -9.09
CA PHE A 68 17.31 -9.04 -9.45
C PHE A 68 17.32 -7.52 -9.47
N LEU A 69 18.47 -6.93 -9.10
CA LEU A 69 18.70 -5.50 -8.87
C LEU A 69 18.19 -4.55 -9.96
N ASN A 70 18.12 -5.02 -11.21
CA ASN A 70 17.73 -4.22 -12.38
C ASN A 70 16.66 -4.88 -13.26
N THR A 71 16.00 -5.98 -12.85
CA THR A 71 14.85 -6.55 -13.57
C THR A 71 14.11 -7.64 -12.79
N TYR A 72 12.79 -7.71 -12.95
CA TYR A 72 12.05 -8.93 -12.64
C TYR A 72 12.30 -9.97 -13.75
N LYS A 73 12.93 -11.10 -13.41
CA LYS A 73 12.99 -12.27 -14.29
C LYS A 73 11.94 -13.29 -13.85
N THR A 74 10.79 -13.24 -14.51
CA THR A 74 9.69 -14.20 -14.32
C THR A 74 10.08 -15.55 -14.93
N PHE A 75 10.44 -16.50 -14.08
CA PHE A 75 10.61 -17.89 -14.49
C PHE A 75 9.25 -18.58 -14.39
N THR A 76 8.52 -18.61 -15.50
CA THR A 76 7.24 -19.32 -15.63
C THR A 76 7.34 -20.29 -16.80
N ASP A 77 7.37 -21.57 -16.49
CA ASP A 77 7.31 -22.66 -17.47
C ASP A 77 6.00 -23.41 -17.27
N THR A 78 5.33 -23.74 -18.38
CA THR A 78 4.11 -24.57 -18.37
C THR A 78 3.93 -25.21 -19.74
N THR A 79 4.40 -26.46 -19.90
CA THR A 79 3.60 -27.63 -20.36
C THR A 79 4.52 -28.83 -20.71
N GLN A 80 3.91 -30.00 -20.89
CA GLN A 80 4.56 -31.29 -21.17
C GLN A 80 5.60 -31.28 -22.31
N LYS A 81 6.87 -31.51 -21.93
CA LYS A 81 7.76 -32.55 -22.48
C LYS A 81 7.82 -32.70 -24.02
N ARG A 82 8.91 -32.17 -24.63
CA ARG A 82 9.93 -33.07 -25.23
C ARG A 82 11.32 -32.45 -25.49
N GLU A 83 12.34 -33.13 -24.95
CA GLU A 83 13.70 -33.34 -25.47
C GLU A 83 14.38 -32.18 -26.25
N GLY A 84 15.24 -31.37 -25.58
CA GLY A 84 16.26 -30.57 -26.30
C GLY A 84 16.80 -29.26 -25.71
N GLY A 85 16.51 -28.87 -24.47
CA GLY A 85 16.91 -27.56 -23.91
C GLY A 85 17.16 -27.54 -22.39
N PRO A 86 17.59 -26.39 -21.83
CA PRO A 86 17.95 -26.24 -20.40
C PRO A 86 16.74 -26.30 -19.44
N TRP A 87 17.05 -26.44 -18.15
CA TRP A 87 16.19 -27.05 -17.11
C TRP A 87 15.14 -26.14 -16.44
N SER A 88 14.07 -26.78 -15.96
CA SER A 88 13.02 -26.25 -15.07
C SER A 88 12.42 -27.38 -14.20
N GLU A 89 11.68 -27.03 -13.13
CA GLU A 89 10.81 -27.96 -12.37
C GLU A 89 9.51 -27.24 -11.95
N THR A 90 8.45 -27.99 -11.60
CA THR A 90 7.15 -27.43 -11.19
C THR A 90 6.42 -28.33 -10.19
N VAL A 91 5.99 -27.78 -9.05
CA VAL A 91 5.20 -28.50 -8.03
C VAL A 91 3.71 -28.25 -8.24
N THR A 92 3.03 -29.22 -8.85
CA THR A 92 1.62 -29.15 -9.27
C THR A 92 0.63 -29.62 -8.22
N VAL A 93 -0.40 -28.81 -7.90
CA VAL A 93 -1.53 -29.18 -7.03
C VAL A 93 -2.63 -28.05 -7.02
N THR A 94 -3.96 -28.28 -6.98
CA THR A 94 -5.06 -27.31 -7.39
C THR A 94 -6.20 -26.92 -6.37
N ILE A 95 -6.32 -25.63 -5.96
CA ILE A 95 -7.50 -24.95 -5.32
C ILE A 95 -8.22 -24.13 -6.49
N PRO A 96 -9.43 -23.50 -6.40
CA PRO A 96 -9.96 -22.53 -7.42
C PRO A 96 -10.08 -21.03 -6.99
N ARG A 97 -9.99 -20.05 -7.92
CA ARG A 97 -10.16 -18.56 -7.74
C ARG A 97 -10.65 -17.82 -9.02
N ASN A 98 -10.90 -16.48 -8.96
CA ASN A 98 -10.59 -15.51 -10.06
C ASN A 98 -10.62 -14.00 -9.64
N LYS A 99 -10.07 -13.04 -10.45
CA LYS A 99 -10.22 -11.53 -10.31
C LYS A 99 -9.69 -10.73 -11.54
N GLU A 100 -10.37 -9.63 -11.91
CA GLU A 100 -10.11 -8.73 -13.08
C GLU A 100 -9.33 -7.41 -12.78
N GLU A 101 -9.12 -6.59 -13.82
CA GLU A 101 -8.55 -5.21 -13.80
C GLU A 101 -9.51 -4.16 -13.19
N THR A 102 -8.98 -3.10 -12.58
CA THR A 102 -9.80 -2.01 -12.01
C THR A 102 -10.12 -0.90 -13.02
N SER A 103 -11.38 -0.92 -13.48
CA SER A 103 -12.14 0.20 -14.05
C SER A 103 -11.91 1.54 -13.32
N THR A 104 -12.32 2.65 -13.96
CA THR A 104 -12.76 3.87 -13.28
C THR A 104 -13.56 3.46 -12.04
N ALA A 105 -13.01 3.73 -10.85
CA ALA A 105 -13.58 3.18 -9.63
C ALA A 105 -14.90 3.88 -9.33
N ASN A 106 -15.97 3.10 -9.12
CA ASN A 106 -17.20 3.62 -8.56
C ASN A 106 -16.85 4.23 -7.20
N LEU A 107 -16.97 5.55 -7.07
CA LEU A 107 -16.75 6.22 -5.79
C LEU A 107 -18.04 6.17 -4.97
N LEU A 108 -17.93 5.73 -3.72
CA LEU A 108 -18.95 5.88 -2.69
C LEU A 108 -18.67 7.16 -1.91
N THR A 109 -19.71 7.86 -1.46
CA THR A 109 -19.54 9.03 -0.59
C THR A 109 -19.64 8.61 0.87
N TYR A 110 -18.58 8.84 1.63
CA TYR A 110 -18.60 8.85 3.09
C TYR A 110 -19.15 10.21 3.56
N ASN A 111 -20.06 10.18 4.53
CA ASN A 111 -20.72 11.34 5.11
C ASN A 111 -20.60 11.25 6.63
N ASP A 112 -19.92 12.21 7.25
CA ASP A 112 -19.80 12.31 8.70
C ASP A 112 -20.48 13.60 9.18
N GLU A 113 -21.76 13.44 9.51
CA GLU A 113 -22.63 14.48 10.07
C GLU A 113 -22.21 14.92 11.49
N THR A 114 -21.35 14.15 12.17
CA THR A 114 -20.82 14.51 13.50
C THR A 114 -19.64 15.47 13.36
N ASN A 115 -18.81 15.30 12.34
CA ASN A 115 -17.68 16.18 12.06
C ASN A 115 -17.95 17.27 11.02
N GLY A 116 -19.04 17.16 10.25
CA GLY A 116 -19.49 18.16 9.28
C GLY A 116 -18.77 18.08 7.93
N PHE A 117 -18.51 16.87 7.42
CA PHE A 117 -17.82 16.71 6.14
C PHE A 117 -18.31 15.52 5.31
N THR A 118 -18.07 15.60 4.00
CA THR A 118 -18.16 14.47 3.08
C THR A 118 -16.83 14.24 2.37
N ILE A 119 -16.51 13.00 2.03
CA ILE A 119 -15.40 12.64 1.14
C ILE A 119 -15.80 11.39 0.34
N SER A 120 -15.39 11.29 -0.93
CA SER A 120 -15.68 10.10 -1.74
C SER A 120 -14.46 9.16 -1.79
N TYR A 121 -14.71 7.86 -1.73
CA TYR A 121 -13.70 6.80 -1.69
C TYR A 121 -14.07 5.65 -2.65
N PRO A 122 -13.11 4.85 -3.15
CA PRO A 122 -13.42 3.77 -4.08
C PRO A 122 -14.23 2.64 -3.41
N GLN A 123 -15.26 2.15 -4.09
CA GLN A 123 -16.16 1.07 -3.61
C GLN A 123 -15.42 -0.20 -3.13
N GLN A 124 -14.23 -0.45 -3.65
CA GLN A 124 -13.37 -1.60 -3.31
C GLN A 124 -12.34 -1.32 -2.21
N TRP A 125 -12.37 -0.15 -1.56
CA TRP A 125 -11.56 0.18 -0.38
C TRP A 125 -12.38 -0.06 0.89
N GLU A 126 -11.72 -0.51 1.96
CA GLU A 126 -12.35 -0.84 3.24
C GLU A 126 -12.06 0.27 4.26
N GLU A 127 -13.05 0.69 5.04
CA GLU A 127 -12.83 1.58 6.19
C GLU A 127 -12.00 0.83 7.25
N ILE A 128 -10.95 1.45 7.78
CA ILE A 128 -10.16 0.88 8.86
C ILE A 128 -11.05 0.80 10.10
N PRO A 129 -11.29 -0.39 10.70
CA PRO A 129 -12.16 -0.50 11.87
C PRO A 129 -11.71 0.41 13.01
N ARG A 130 -12.64 1.22 13.53
CA ARG A 130 -12.40 2.31 14.50
C ARG A 130 -11.49 1.93 15.68
N GLN A 131 -11.60 0.70 16.19
CA GLN A 131 -10.74 0.14 17.24
C GLN A 131 -9.21 0.21 16.98
N TYR A 132 -8.76 0.43 15.74
CA TYR A 132 -7.35 0.58 15.38
C TYR A 132 -6.83 2.02 15.44
N TRP A 133 -7.71 3.02 15.58
CA TRP A 133 -7.36 4.45 15.57
C TRP A 133 -8.12 5.31 16.59
N GLU A 134 -9.17 4.81 17.23
CA GLU A 134 -9.90 5.51 18.28
C GLU A 134 -9.01 5.84 19.47
N GLY A 135 -9.05 7.11 19.92
CA GLY A 135 -8.15 7.62 20.95
C GLY A 135 -6.71 7.86 20.50
N MET A 136 -6.35 7.62 19.22
CA MET A 136 -5.06 8.05 18.67
C MET A 136 -5.08 9.55 18.36
N GLN A 137 -4.96 10.37 19.40
CA GLN A 137 -4.60 11.77 19.23
C GLN A 137 -3.10 11.85 18.90
N THR A 138 -2.79 12.42 17.74
CA THR A 138 -1.42 12.55 17.19
C THR A 138 -1.02 14.01 17.07
N GLU A 139 0.20 14.28 16.59
CA GLU A 139 0.58 15.64 16.21
C GLU A 139 -0.14 16.14 14.95
N GLU A 140 -0.69 15.24 14.13
CA GLU A 140 -1.53 15.54 12.97
C GLU A 140 -2.99 15.86 13.36
N GLY A 141 -3.43 15.51 14.57
CA GLY A 141 -4.78 15.73 15.09
C GLY A 141 -5.47 14.46 15.58
N GLU A 142 -6.80 14.50 15.63
CA GLU A 142 -7.68 13.34 15.81
C GLU A 142 -8.01 12.72 14.44
N ILE A 143 -8.02 11.39 14.36
CA ILE A 143 -8.50 10.65 13.18
C ILE A 143 -10.03 10.63 13.22
N VAL A 144 -10.68 11.14 12.17
CA VAL A 144 -12.15 11.11 12.04
C VAL A 144 -12.65 9.98 11.14
N THR A 145 -11.88 9.63 10.10
CA THR A 145 -12.07 8.40 9.31
C THR A 145 -10.78 8.00 8.59
N ALA A 146 -10.68 6.73 8.19
CA ALA A 146 -9.53 6.21 7.47
C ALA A 146 -9.89 4.97 6.63
N PHE A 147 -9.21 4.77 5.50
CA PHE A 147 -9.50 3.70 4.55
C PHE A 147 -8.22 3.01 4.03
N TRP A 148 -8.33 1.73 3.66
CA TRP A 148 -7.28 0.93 3.02
C TRP A 148 -7.65 0.49 1.60
N SER A 149 -6.69 0.60 0.69
CA SER A 149 -6.75 0.00 -0.64
C SER A 149 -6.77 -1.53 -0.54
N PRO A 150 -7.48 -2.25 -1.43
CA PRO A 150 -7.54 -3.70 -1.38
C PRO A 150 -6.18 -4.34 -1.66
N TYR A 151 -5.95 -5.53 -1.11
CA TYR A 151 -4.75 -6.32 -1.40
C TYR A 151 -4.64 -6.62 -2.92
N PRO A 152 -3.46 -6.47 -3.54
CA PRO A 152 -2.12 -6.39 -2.95
C PRO A 152 -1.60 -5.00 -2.57
N HIS A 153 -2.34 -3.95 -2.90
CA HIS A 153 -1.88 -2.58 -2.78
C HIS A 153 -1.91 -2.16 -1.30
N LYS A 154 -0.92 -1.38 -0.86
CA LYS A 154 -0.78 -0.94 0.54
C LYS A 154 -0.86 0.58 0.66
N LEU A 155 -1.83 1.17 0.00
CA LEU A 155 -2.14 2.59 0.14
C LEU A 155 -3.23 2.76 1.20
N ASN A 156 -3.03 3.69 2.12
CA ASN A 156 -4.07 4.18 3.00
C ASN A 156 -4.43 5.62 2.65
N PHE A 157 -5.63 6.05 3.05
CA PHE A 157 -5.87 7.46 3.33
C PHE A 157 -6.51 7.66 4.70
N ILE A 158 -6.24 8.80 5.31
CA ILE A 158 -6.73 9.19 6.65
C ILE A 158 -7.19 10.65 6.57
N VAL A 159 -8.34 10.95 7.17
CA VAL A 159 -8.81 12.33 7.40
C VAL A 159 -8.57 12.67 8.87
N TRP A 160 -7.89 13.78 9.10
CA TRP A 160 -7.54 14.32 10.41
C TRP A 160 -8.28 15.63 10.67
N LYS A 161 -8.60 15.88 11.94
CA LYS A 161 -9.23 17.11 12.43
C LYS A 161 -8.51 17.62 13.68
N GLU A 162 -8.38 18.94 13.78
CA GLU A 162 -7.70 19.60 14.90
C GLU A 162 -8.36 20.95 15.19
N GLU A 163 -8.91 21.12 16.39
CA GLU A 163 -9.44 22.41 16.84
C GLU A 163 -8.30 23.30 17.34
N LEU A 164 -8.05 24.41 16.66
CA LEU A 164 -6.90 25.28 16.95
C LEU A 164 -7.17 26.14 18.19
N SER A 165 -6.18 26.33 19.04
CA SER A 165 -6.28 27.18 20.24
C SER A 165 -6.47 28.68 19.94
N SER A 166 -6.24 29.10 18.69
CA SER A 166 -6.43 30.47 18.20
C SER A 166 -6.60 30.48 16.68
N GLN A 167 -7.13 31.57 16.12
CA GLN A 167 -7.26 31.73 14.67
C GLN A 167 -5.88 31.75 13.99
N MET A 168 -5.62 30.76 13.13
CA MET A 168 -4.36 30.60 12.40
C MET A 168 -4.58 30.72 10.88
N SER A 169 -3.55 31.18 10.15
CA SER A 169 -3.54 31.10 8.69
C SER A 169 -3.11 29.71 8.23
N LEU A 170 -3.59 29.29 7.05
CA LEU A 170 -3.14 28.06 6.38
C LEU A 170 -1.61 27.99 6.26
N GLN A 171 -0.93 29.11 5.95
CA GLN A 171 0.52 29.13 5.80
C GLN A 171 1.24 28.87 7.14
N ASN A 172 0.80 29.51 8.23
CA ASN A 172 1.39 29.31 9.55
C ASN A 172 1.16 27.88 10.05
N TYR A 173 -0.02 27.32 9.78
CA TYR A 173 -0.36 25.93 10.09
C TYR A 173 0.51 24.95 9.29
N TYR A 174 0.63 25.15 7.98
CA TYR A 174 1.44 24.31 7.10
C TYR A 174 2.92 24.28 7.51
N GLU A 175 3.59 25.43 7.71
CA GLU A 175 5.00 25.42 8.12
C GLU A 175 5.20 24.76 9.49
N GLY A 176 4.24 24.93 10.41
CA GLY A 176 4.23 24.25 11.71
C GLY A 176 4.11 22.72 11.62
N LYS A 177 3.27 22.20 10.71
CA LYS A 177 3.18 20.74 10.45
C LYS A 177 4.36 20.21 9.66
N LYS A 178 4.89 21.00 8.71
CA LYS A 178 6.00 20.62 7.83
C LYS A 178 7.28 20.34 8.60
N GLU A 179 7.65 21.20 9.54
CA GLU A 179 8.84 20.97 10.38
C GLU A 179 8.63 19.76 11.31
N LYS A 180 7.42 19.52 11.84
CA LYS A 180 7.09 18.29 12.59
C LYS A 180 7.20 17.01 11.73
N VAL A 181 6.65 17.03 10.51
CA VAL A 181 6.76 15.92 9.55
C VAL A 181 8.23 15.63 9.23
N LYS A 182 9.05 16.67 9.03
CA LYS A 182 10.49 16.59 8.80
C LYS A 182 11.27 16.07 10.02
N GLU A 183 10.96 16.52 11.23
CA GLU A 183 11.53 15.99 12.49
C GLU A 183 11.20 14.50 12.66
N ARG A 184 9.93 14.12 12.50
CA ARG A 184 9.47 12.73 12.51
C ARG A 184 10.16 11.90 11.42
N ALA A 185 10.28 12.43 10.20
CA ALA A 185 10.87 11.71 9.08
C ALA A 185 12.41 11.61 9.14
N LEU A 186 13.08 12.50 9.88
CA LEU A 186 14.49 12.34 10.26
C LEU A 186 14.69 11.14 11.21
N MET A 187 13.74 10.86 12.12
CA MET A 187 13.78 9.63 12.94
C MET A 187 13.52 8.35 12.11
N LEU A 188 12.76 8.49 11.02
CA LEU A 188 12.34 7.38 10.15
C LEU A 188 13.38 7.00 9.08
N ASN A 189 14.45 7.79 8.91
CA ASN A 189 15.46 7.69 7.86
C ASN A 189 14.93 7.92 6.43
N ASN A 190 15.81 8.43 5.56
CA ASN A 190 15.58 8.66 4.14
C ASN A 190 14.38 9.57 3.80
N TYR A 191 14.10 10.59 4.63
CA TYR A 191 13.20 11.67 4.24
C TYR A 191 13.72 12.38 2.99
N ALA A 192 12.87 12.48 1.96
CA ALA A 192 13.11 13.32 0.80
C ALA A 192 11.81 14.01 0.38
N PHE A 193 11.80 15.33 0.49
CA PHE A 193 10.75 16.19 -0.06
C PHE A 193 10.74 16.12 -1.60
N ILE A 194 9.56 15.98 -2.20
CA ILE A 194 9.38 15.93 -3.67
C ILE A 194 8.80 17.25 -4.17
N SER A 195 7.70 17.71 -3.58
CA SER A 195 6.97 18.89 -4.06
C SER A 195 5.99 19.42 -3.04
N ALA A 196 5.78 20.73 -3.01
CA ALA A 196 4.62 21.36 -2.39
C ALA A 196 3.92 22.25 -3.42
N GLU A 197 2.58 22.27 -3.39
CA GLU A 197 1.76 23.11 -4.26
C GLU A 197 0.52 23.67 -3.55
N ASP A 198 0.04 24.80 -4.07
CA ASP A 198 -1.16 25.48 -3.62
C ASP A 198 -2.35 25.01 -4.46
N LEU A 199 -3.45 24.67 -3.79
CA LEU A 199 -4.71 24.29 -4.44
C LEU A 199 -5.92 24.83 -3.66
N ALA A 200 -7.12 24.63 -4.20
CA ALA A 200 -8.36 24.87 -3.49
C ALA A 200 -9.25 23.62 -3.56
N ILE A 201 -9.91 23.31 -2.46
CA ILE A 201 -10.83 22.18 -2.30
C ILE A 201 -12.15 22.77 -1.84
N ASP A 202 -13.19 22.63 -2.66
CA ASP A 202 -14.51 23.27 -2.43
C ASP A 202 -14.41 24.78 -2.10
N GLY A 203 -13.53 25.49 -2.83
CA GLY A 203 -13.21 26.91 -2.61
C GLY A 203 -12.32 27.22 -1.39
N ILE A 204 -12.09 26.25 -0.49
CA ILE A 204 -11.21 26.39 0.68
C ILE A 204 -9.74 26.31 0.20
N PRO A 205 -8.89 27.32 0.50
CA PRO A 205 -7.46 27.24 0.20
C PRO A 205 -6.80 26.07 0.94
N ALA A 206 -5.92 25.35 0.25
CA ALA A 206 -5.20 24.20 0.77
C ALA A 206 -3.72 24.21 0.35
N LYS A 207 -2.87 23.50 1.12
CA LYS A 207 -1.48 23.19 0.77
C LYS A 207 -1.34 21.69 0.61
N LYS A 208 -0.84 21.21 -0.53
CA LYS A 208 -0.43 19.83 -0.71
C LYS A 208 1.09 19.72 -0.60
N ASP A 209 1.57 18.75 0.16
CA ASP A 209 2.97 18.34 0.26
C ASP A 209 3.10 16.87 -0.16
N ILE A 210 4.19 16.52 -0.85
CA ILE A 210 4.50 15.15 -1.29
C ILE A 210 5.96 14.86 -0.97
N PHE A 211 6.22 13.72 -0.34
CA PHE A 211 7.55 13.28 0.08
C PHE A 211 7.67 11.75 0.11
N THR A 212 8.91 11.26 0.19
CA THR A 212 9.23 9.87 0.54
C THR A 212 9.93 9.79 1.90
N HIS A 213 9.78 8.65 2.56
CA HIS A 213 10.43 8.30 3.82
C HIS A 213 10.58 6.77 3.93
N SER A 214 11.21 6.25 4.98
CA SER A 214 11.17 4.81 5.30
C SER A 214 10.14 4.55 6.40
N THR A 215 9.39 3.44 6.34
CA THR A 215 8.55 2.99 7.46
C THR A 215 9.42 2.57 8.66
N PRO A 216 8.86 2.40 9.87
CA PRO A 216 9.61 1.89 11.04
C PRO A 216 10.26 0.50 10.83
N ASP A 217 9.78 -0.29 9.87
CA ASP A 217 10.38 -1.56 9.43
C ASP A 217 11.26 -1.43 8.16
N GLY A 218 11.73 -0.21 7.85
CA GLY A 218 12.75 0.08 6.84
C GLY A 218 12.29 0.01 5.38
N ARG A 219 11.00 -0.16 5.10
CA ARG A 219 10.47 -0.22 3.72
C ARG A 219 10.28 1.20 3.17
N PRO A 220 10.52 1.43 1.86
CA PRO A 220 10.26 2.74 1.27
C PRO A 220 8.76 3.03 1.23
N ALA A 221 8.38 4.25 1.60
CA ALA A 221 7.02 4.76 1.52
C ALA A 221 6.99 6.13 0.83
N LYS A 222 5.91 6.38 0.10
CA LYS A 222 5.58 7.67 -0.51
C LYS A 222 4.29 8.19 0.13
N SER A 223 4.28 9.47 0.45
CA SER A 223 3.17 10.11 1.16
C SER A 223 2.79 11.44 0.53
N MET A 224 1.53 11.79 0.71
CA MET A 224 0.97 13.10 0.39
C MET A 224 0.16 13.57 1.59
N TYR A 225 0.34 14.83 1.98
CA TYR A 225 -0.43 15.49 3.02
C TYR A 225 -1.10 16.72 2.40
N VAL A 226 -2.42 16.88 2.61
CA VAL A 226 -3.20 17.99 2.08
C VAL A 226 -3.87 18.72 3.24
N TYR A 227 -3.35 19.90 3.58
CA TYR A 227 -3.75 20.70 4.74
C TYR A 227 -4.74 21.80 4.37
N MET A 228 -5.75 22.01 5.21
CA MET A 228 -6.78 23.06 5.11
C MET A 228 -7.04 23.70 6.48
N VAL A 229 -7.50 24.96 6.50
CA VAL A 229 -7.95 25.64 7.74
C VAL A 229 -9.21 26.45 7.43
N LYS A 230 -10.31 26.18 8.14
CA LYS A 230 -11.61 26.89 8.03
C LYS A 230 -12.17 27.10 9.45
N ASN A 231 -12.59 28.32 9.77
CA ASN A 231 -13.30 28.65 11.02
C ASN A 231 -12.63 28.15 12.32
N GLN A 232 -11.31 28.32 12.45
CA GLN A 232 -10.48 27.87 13.60
C GLN A 232 -10.31 26.34 13.74
N THR A 233 -11.00 25.52 12.94
CA THR A 233 -10.68 24.10 12.75
C THR A 233 -9.65 23.94 11.63
N ALA A 234 -8.66 23.08 11.84
CA ALA A 234 -7.75 22.61 10.81
C ALA A 234 -8.04 21.16 10.44
N TRP A 235 -7.73 20.83 9.19
CA TRP A 235 -7.98 19.53 8.59
C TRP A 235 -6.76 19.07 7.79
N ALA A 236 -6.51 17.77 7.77
CA ALA A 236 -5.56 17.16 6.85
C ALA A 236 -6.14 15.90 6.20
N ILE A 237 -5.92 15.74 4.89
CA ILE A 237 -6.12 14.47 4.20
C ILE A 237 -4.73 13.92 3.89
N THR A 238 -4.40 12.74 4.42
CA THR A 238 -3.07 12.13 4.24
C THR A 238 -3.17 10.80 3.53
N PHE A 239 -2.33 10.58 2.52
CA PHE A 239 -2.18 9.33 1.80
C PHE A 239 -0.79 8.77 2.06
N SER A 240 -0.66 7.45 2.29
CA SER A 240 0.64 6.82 2.50
C SER A 240 0.66 5.36 2.04
N GLY A 241 1.74 4.95 1.35
CA GLY A 241 1.90 3.57 0.89
C GLY A 241 3.21 3.28 0.18
N GLU A 242 3.36 2.06 -0.34
CA GLU A 242 4.49 1.67 -1.19
C GLU A 242 4.51 2.57 -2.46
N PRO A 243 5.66 3.14 -2.88
CA PRO A 243 5.70 4.17 -3.94
C PRO A 243 5.03 3.78 -5.26
N ALA A 244 5.14 2.51 -5.67
CA ALA A 244 4.49 2.01 -6.88
C ALA A 244 2.95 2.04 -6.77
N SER A 245 2.38 1.62 -5.64
CA SER A 245 0.93 1.70 -5.40
C SER A 245 0.46 3.15 -5.24
N PHE A 246 1.27 4.02 -4.64
CA PHE A 246 0.95 5.45 -4.55
C PHE A 246 0.80 6.07 -5.95
N ASP A 247 1.75 5.81 -6.85
CA ASP A 247 1.72 6.37 -8.21
C ASP A 247 0.67 5.71 -9.11
N GLU A 248 0.40 4.41 -8.94
CA GLU A 248 -0.71 3.68 -9.55
C GLU A 248 -2.07 4.31 -9.21
N PHE A 249 -2.29 4.67 -7.94
CA PHE A 249 -3.55 5.28 -7.50
C PHE A 249 -3.61 6.81 -7.68
N LYS A 250 -2.63 7.48 -8.30
CA LYS A 250 -2.59 8.96 -8.33
C LYS A 250 -3.90 9.61 -8.80
N SER A 251 -4.50 9.11 -9.88
CA SER A 251 -5.79 9.63 -10.40
C SER A 251 -6.95 9.42 -9.42
N THR A 252 -6.91 8.35 -8.63
CA THR A 252 -7.88 8.06 -7.56
C THR A 252 -7.64 8.97 -6.36
N ILE A 253 -6.38 9.20 -5.98
CA ILE A 253 -5.98 10.14 -4.92
C ILE A 253 -6.46 11.56 -5.25
N ASP A 254 -6.17 12.06 -6.45
CA ASP A 254 -6.61 13.39 -6.90
C ASP A 254 -8.15 13.51 -6.90
N ALA A 255 -8.88 12.43 -7.24
CA ALA A 255 -10.34 12.39 -7.20
C ALA A 255 -10.92 12.38 -5.77
N ILE A 256 -10.34 11.59 -4.85
CA ILE A 256 -10.69 11.56 -3.43
C ILE A 256 -10.54 12.97 -2.83
N ILE A 257 -9.38 13.62 -3.05
CA ILE A 257 -9.10 14.97 -2.56
C ILE A 257 -10.09 15.99 -3.13
N SER A 258 -10.37 15.93 -4.43
CA SER A 258 -11.31 16.85 -5.10
C SER A 258 -12.77 16.66 -4.69
N SER A 259 -13.08 15.57 -3.96
CA SER A 259 -14.43 15.24 -3.48
C SER A 259 -14.66 15.56 -1.99
N PHE A 260 -13.64 16.09 -1.30
CA PHE A 260 -13.79 16.54 0.08
C PHE A 260 -14.56 17.88 0.12
N SER A 261 -15.57 17.96 0.98
CA SER A 261 -16.37 19.17 1.20
C SER A 261 -16.73 19.27 2.68
N LEU A 262 -16.71 20.50 3.22
CA LEU A 262 -17.14 20.82 4.57
C LEU A 262 -18.56 21.40 4.54
N GLN A 263 -19.47 20.74 5.25
CA GLN A 263 -20.87 21.14 5.40
C GLN A 263 -20.97 22.50 6.14
N GLU A 264 -22.10 23.19 5.96
CA GLU A 264 -22.41 24.50 6.57
C GLU A 264 -23.43 24.39 7.72
#